data_AF-A0A534LE78-F1
#
_entry.id   AF-A0A534LE78-F1
#
_cell.length_a   1.000
_cell.length_b   1.000
_cell.length_c   1.000
_cell.angle_alpha   90.00
_cell.angle_beta   90.00
_cell.angle_gamma   90.00
#
_symmetry.space_group_name_H-M   'P 1'
#
loop_
_entity.id
_entity.type
_entity.pdbx_description
1 polymer ?
#
loop_
_entity_poly.entity_id
_entity_poly.type
_entity_poly.pdbx_seq_one_letter_code
_entity_poly.pdbx_strand_id
1 'polypeptide(L)'
;MIVIAAVLIVSILPAIARADNSERPTIVLVHGAWASAPGWDMVVAGLQKDGFTTATPTLGLLSIAEDVAIVRAVLDGISGPKIL
;
A
#
# COMPACT_ATOMS: atom_id res chain seq x y z
N MET A 1 -2.02 30.09 -54.70
CA MET A 1 -0.90 29.63 -53.86
C MET A 1 -1.46 29.36 -52.48
N ILE A 2 -1.66 28.08 -52.12
CA ILE A 2 -2.22 27.66 -50.83
C ILE A 2 -1.05 27.47 -49.86
N VAL A 3 -1.01 28.24 -48.77
CA VAL A 3 -0.02 28.07 -47.70
C VAL A 3 -0.62 27.11 -46.68
N ILE A 4 -0.16 25.86 -46.67
CA ILE A 4 -0.52 24.88 -45.63
C ILE A 4 0.49 25.04 -44.49
N ALA A 5 0.05 25.63 -43.39
CA ALA A 5 0.82 25.68 -42.15
C ALA A 5 0.76 24.30 -41.48
N ALA A 6 1.88 23.58 -41.48
CA ALA A 6 2.04 22.34 -40.74
C ALA A 6 2.22 22.67 -39.25
N VAL A 7 1.19 22.42 -38.44
CA VAL A 7 1.29 22.48 -36.96
C VAL A 7 2.02 21.22 -36.50
N LEU A 8 3.24 21.39 -36.00
CA LEU A 8 3.98 20.34 -35.31
C LEU A 8 3.29 20.06 -33.97
N ILE A 9 2.65 18.90 -33.85
CA ILE A 9 2.15 18.40 -32.57
C ILE A 9 3.38 17.98 -31.77
N VAL A 10 3.79 18.78 -30.78
CA VAL A 10 4.79 18.38 -29.78
C VAL A 10 4.14 17.34 -28.89
N SER A 11 4.45 16.07 -29.12
CA SER A 11 4.08 14.97 -28.21
C SER A 11 4.78 15.19 -26.86
N ILE A 12 3.99 15.54 -25.86
CA ILE A 12 4.41 15.55 -24.45
C ILE A 12 4.52 14.08 -24.04
N LEU A 13 5.73 13.55 -23.94
CA LEU A 13 5.97 12.23 -23.37
C LEU A 13 5.39 12.19 -21.95
N PRO A 14 4.82 11.05 -21.50
CA PRO A 14 4.31 10.95 -20.15
C PRO A 14 5.47 11.22 -19.21
N ALA A 15 5.25 12.10 -18.23
CA ALA A 15 6.14 12.19 -17.09
C ALA A 15 6.36 10.77 -16.59
N ILE A 16 7.62 10.32 -16.55
CA ILE A 16 7.98 9.17 -15.73
C ILE A 16 7.51 9.59 -14.34
N ALA A 17 6.44 8.97 -13.87
CA ALA A 17 6.00 9.14 -12.49
C ALA A 17 7.23 8.85 -11.65
N ARG A 18 7.84 9.91 -11.10
CA ARG A 18 8.72 9.74 -9.97
C ARG A 18 7.85 9.03 -8.95
N ALA A 19 8.21 7.81 -8.60
CA ALA A 19 7.75 7.28 -7.33
C ALA A 19 8.24 8.30 -6.31
N ASP A 20 7.37 9.22 -5.92
CA ASP A 20 7.66 10.12 -4.84
C ASP A 20 7.90 9.20 -3.64
N ASN A 21 9.17 9.06 -3.25
CA ASN A 21 9.59 8.45 -1.98
C ASN A 21 9.06 9.26 -0.77
N SER A 22 8.00 10.04 -0.94
CA SER A 22 7.36 10.90 0.06
C SER A 22 6.09 10.29 0.65
N GLU A 23 5.44 9.34 -0.03
CA GLU A 23 4.28 8.64 0.54
C GLU A 23 4.75 7.60 1.56
N ARG A 24 4.35 7.81 2.82
CA ARG A 24 4.64 6.87 3.91
C ARG A 24 3.95 5.54 3.62
N PRO A 25 4.64 4.40 3.84
CA PRO A 25 4.02 3.11 3.60
C PRO A 25 2.89 2.84 4.59
N THR A 26 1.93 2.03 4.17
CA THR A 26 1.01 1.38 5.11
C THR A 26 1.73 0.20 5.78
N ILE A 27 1.70 0.15 7.11
CA ILE A 27 2.33 -0.92 7.91
C ILE A 27 1.27 -1.96 8.26
N VAL A 28 1.46 -3.18 7.79
CA VAL A 28 0.55 -4.31 8.04
C VAL A 28 1.14 -5.17 9.14
N LEU A 29 0.51 -5.21 10.32
CA LEU A 29 1.00 -5.96 11.48
C LEU A 29 0.26 -7.29 11.58
N VAL A 30 0.97 -8.39 11.32
CA VAL A 30 0.43 -9.75 11.41
C VAL A 30 0.84 -10.37 12.74
N HIS A 31 -0.12 -10.95 13.45
CA HIS A 31 0.16 -11.64 14.71
C HIS A 31 0.66 -13.07 14.47
N GLY A 32 1.41 -13.61 15.43
CA GLY A 32 1.83 -15.01 15.44
C GLY A 32 0.78 -15.95 16.03
N ALA A 33 1.14 -17.23 16.13
CA ALA A 33 0.39 -18.20 16.90
C ALA A 33 0.26 -17.75 18.37
N TRP A 34 -0.88 -18.07 19.01
CA TRP A 34 -1.24 -17.69 20.39
C TRP A 34 -1.41 -16.18 20.66
N ALA A 35 -1.35 -15.35 19.62
CA ALA A 35 -1.66 -13.93 19.70
C ALA A 35 -2.90 -13.59 18.86
N SER A 36 -3.31 -12.33 18.91
CA SER A 36 -4.43 -11.79 18.14
C SER A 36 -4.12 -10.36 17.69
N ALA A 37 -4.90 -9.84 16.74
CA ALA A 37 -4.74 -8.48 16.22
C ALA A 37 -4.67 -7.37 17.32
N PRO A 38 -5.48 -7.41 18.40
CA PRO A 38 -5.37 -6.45 19.49
C PRO A 38 -4.02 -6.41 20.22
N GLY A 39 -3.18 -7.46 20.11
CA GLY A 39 -1.82 -7.46 20.66
C GLY A 39 -0.94 -6.33 20.11
N TRP A 40 -1.35 -5.71 19.00
CA TRP A 40 -0.66 -4.59 18.36
C TRP A 40 -1.19 -3.21 18.73
N ASP A 41 -2.24 -3.07 19.56
CA ASP A 41 -2.92 -1.77 19.77
C ASP A 41 -1.98 -0.63 20.19
N MET A 42 -1.03 -0.90 21.09
CA MET A 42 -0.04 0.10 21.51
C MET A 42 0.94 0.47 20.38
N VAL A 43 1.34 -0.49 19.55
CA VAL A 43 2.23 -0.27 18.41
C VAL A 43 1.49 0.52 17.32
N VAL A 44 0.25 0.15 17.04
CA VAL A 44 -0.66 0.88 16.14
C VAL A 44 -0.79 2.33 16.58
N ALA A 45 -1.08 2.59 17.86
CA ALA A 45 -1.19 3.94 18.39
C ALA A 45 0.11 4.75 18.21
N GLY A 46 1.28 4.14 18.45
CA GLY A 46 2.58 4.78 18.22
C GLY A 46 2.84 5.12 16.76
N LEU A 47 2.64 4.16 15.85
CA LEU A 47 2.83 4.34 14.42
C LEU A 47 1.89 5.40 13.83
N GLN A 48 0.62 5.40 14.26
CA GLN A 48 -0.34 6.41 13.86
C GLN A 48 0.03 7.80 14.39
N LYS A 49 0.52 7.90 15.63
CA LYS A 49 1.07 9.16 16.19
C LYS A 49 2.24 9.68 15.36
N ASP A 50 3.04 8.78 14.77
CA ASP A 50 4.18 9.13 13.94
C ASP A 50 3.81 9.34 12.45
N GLY A 51 2.52 9.25 12.10
CA GLY A 51 1.97 9.58 10.79
C GLY A 51 1.91 8.41 9.79
N PHE A 52 2.01 7.16 10.26
CA PHE A 52 1.83 5.99 9.40
C PHE A 52 0.38 5.49 9.40
N THR A 53 -0.07 5.00 8.25
CA THR A 53 -1.30 4.19 8.16
C THR A 53 -0.97 2.76 8.56
N THR A 54 -1.90 2.08 9.25
CA THR A 54 -1.71 0.72 9.75
C THR A 54 -2.88 -0.19 9.38
N ALA A 55 -2.61 -1.47 9.16
CA ALA A 55 -3.62 -2.52 9.06
C ALA A 55 -3.24 -3.72 9.95
N THR A 56 -4.23 -4.34 10.59
CA THR A 56 -4.05 -5.50 11.49
C THR A 56 -5.00 -6.62 11.07
N PRO A 57 -4.64 -7.46 10.08
CA PRO A 57 -5.50 -8.55 9.64
C PRO A 57 -5.81 -9.50 10.79
N THR A 58 -7.09 -9.86 10.97
CA THR A 58 -7.50 -10.88 11.94
C THR A 58 -7.39 -12.25 11.31
N LEU A 59 -6.42 -13.05 11.74
CA LEU A 59 -6.21 -14.41 11.23
C LEU A 59 -7.05 -15.43 12.00
N GLY A 60 -7.43 -16.51 11.30
CA GLY A 60 -8.15 -17.64 11.90
C GLY A 60 -7.21 -18.66 12.54
N LEU A 61 -5.96 -18.75 12.05
CA LEU A 61 -4.96 -19.75 12.46
C LEU A 61 -5.42 -21.21 12.28
N LEU A 62 -6.39 -21.43 11.38
CA LEU A 62 -6.95 -22.74 11.05
C LEU A 62 -6.16 -23.43 9.94
N SER A 63 -5.56 -22.65 9.03
CA SER A 63 -4.77 -23.11 7.89
C SER A 63 -3.85 -22.01 7.40
N ILE A 64 -2.59 -22.36 7.10
CA ILE A 64 -1.62 -21.44 6.51
C ILE A 64 -2.14 -20.86 5.19
N ALA A 65 -2.80 -21.67 4.36
CA ALA A 65 -3.29 -21.21 3.06
C ALA A 65 -4.39 -20.14 3.22
N GLU A 66 -5.28 -20.33 4.20
CA GLU A 66 -6.35 -19.37 4.52
C GLU A 66 -5.78 -18.09 5.13
N ASP A 67 -4.86 -18.21 6.10
CA ASP A 67 -4.24 -17.05 6.73
C ASP A 67 -3.45 -16.21 5.70
N VAL A 68 -2.73 -16.85 4.79
CA VAL A 68 -2.05 -16.17 3.70
C VAL A 68 -3.05 -15.50 2.75
N ALA A 69 -4.20 -16.12 2.47
CA ALA A 69 -5.23 -15.51 1.64
C ALA A 69 -5.82 -14.25 2.30
N ILE A 70 -6.03 -14.26 3.62
CA ILE A 70 -6.47 -13.10 4.39
C ILE A 70 -5.45 -11.96 4.29
N VAL A 71 -4.17 -12.24 4.55
CA VAL A 71 -3.12 -11.22 4.46
C VAL A 71 -3.00 -10.66 3.03
N ARG A 72 -3.06 -11.52 2.00
CA ARG A 72 -3.05 -11.09 0.60
C ARG A 72 -4.22 -10.16 0.28
N ALA A 73 -5.43 -10.50 0.69
CA ALA A 73 -6.60 -9.65 0.44
C ALA A 73 -6.45 -8.25 1.07
N VAL A 74 -5.87 -8.15 2.27
CA VAL A 74 -5.56 -6.85 2.89
C VAL A 74 -4.49 -6.10 2.10
N LEU A 75 -3.41 -6.79 1.71
CA LEU A 75 -2.34 -6.18 0.91
C LEU A 75 -2.85 -5.67 -0.44
N ASP A 76 -3.72 -6.42 -1.13
CA ASP A 76 -4.27 -6.04 -2.42
C ASP A 76 -5.20 -4.81 -2.33
N GLY A 77 -5.85 -4.59 -1.18
CA GLY A 77 -6.66 -3.41 -0.91
C GLY A 77 -5.85 -2.13 -0.60
N ILE A 78 -4.56 -2.25 -0.31
CA ILE A 78 -3.69 -1.11 0.02
C ILE A 78 -3.05 -0.58 -1.27
N SER A 79 -3.35 0.68 -1.60
CA SER A 79 -2.66 1.42 -2.66
C SER A 79 -1.33 2.00 -2.14
N GLY A 80 -0.33 2.12 -3.01
CA GLY A 80 0.96 2.71 -2.66
C GLY A 80 1.91 1.76 -1.90
N PRO A 81 3.01 2.30 -1.33
CA PRO A 81 4.02 1.53 -0.61
C PRO A 81 3.42 0.81 0.61
N LYS A 82 3.85 -0.43 0.86
CA LYS A 82 3.39 -1.22 2.00
C LYS A 82 4.53 -2.03 2.61
N ILE A 83 4.47 -2.22 3.92
CA ILE A 83 5.40 -3.05 4.71
C ILE A 83 4.56 -4.09 5.44
N LEU A 84 5.03 -5.34 5.45
CA LEU A 84 4.46 -6.47 6.18
C LEU A 84 5.44 -6.93 7.26
#